data_AF-A0A0C2FX62-F1
#
_entry.id   AF-A0A0C2FX62-F1
#
_cell.length_a   1.000
_cell.length_b   1.000
_cell.length_c   1.000
_cell.angle_alpha   90.00
_cell.angle_beta   90.00
_cell.angle_gamma   90.00
#
_symmetry.space_group_name_H-M   'P 1'
#
loop_
_entity.id
_entity.type
_entity.pdbx_description
1 polymer ?
#
loop_
_entity_poly.entity_id
_entity_poly.type
_entity_poly.pdbx_seq_one_letter_code
_entity_poly.pdbx_strand_id
1 'polypeptide(L)'
;MAVPKNDLLKDAVKQWYLSVVYYGQRNKDNKFTDPRLYPFANLAYSKNTLFGCHYARCQNPGRIVITCMYNNIVPNNEVIFEPGTACVNDQDCTTHPQSTCKESLCVVPKQNPPNRTW
;
A
#
# COMPACT_ATOMS: atom_id res chain seq x y z
N MET A 1 -23.07 9.01 18.60
CA MET A 1 -23.44 7.82 17.80
C MET A 1 -22.17 7.10 17.39
N ALA A 2 -22.16 5.76 17.32
CA ALA A 2 -20.96 5.03 16.91
C ALA A 2 -20.71 5.21 15.41
N VAL A 3 -19.48 5.53 15.00
CA VAL A 3 -19.11 5.66 13.59
C VAL A 3 -19.18 4.27 12.91
N PRO A 4 -19.79 4.15 11.72
CA PRO A 4 -19.85 2.89 10.97
C PRO A 4 -18.47 2.32 10.64
N LYS A 5 -18.35 0.97 10.62
CA LYS A 5 -17.09 0.28 10.30
C LYS A 5 -16.49 0.73 8.95
N ASN A 6 -17.33 0.87 7.92
CA ASN A 6 -16.87 1.25 6.58
C ASN A 6 -16.27 2.66 6.56
N ASP A 7 -16.81 3.58 7.34
CA ASP A 7 -16.31 4.96 7.43
C ASP A 7 -14.99 5.00 8.18
N LEU A 8 -14.84 4.19 9.24
CA LEU A 8 -13.57 4.02 9.94
C LEU A 8 -12.48 3.42 9.05
N LEU A 9 -12.82 2.45 8.20
CA LEU A 9 -11.88 1.86 7.24
C LEU A 9 -11.42 2.89 6.20
N LYS A 10 -12.36 3.67 5.65
CA LYS A 10 -12.05 4.76 4.71
C LYS A 10 -11.16 5.82 5.37
N ASP A 11 -11.48 6.18 6.61
CA ASP A 11 -10.70 7.16 7.37
C ASP A 11 -9.28 6.68 7.67
N ALA A 12 -9.10 5.40 8.05
CA ALA A 12 -7.77 4.84 8.28
C ALA A 12 -6.87 4.93 7.03
N VAL A 13 -7.38 4.53 5.86
CA VAL A 13 -6.63 4.62 4.60
C VAL A 13 -6.31 6.08 4.26
N LYS A 14 -7.28 6.98 4.46
CA LYS A 14 -7.07 8.42 4.26
C LYS A 14 -5.97 8.94 5.18
N GLN A 15 -5.96 8.58 6.46
CA GLN A 15 -4.95 9.01 7.42
C GLN A 15 -3.54 8.54 7.03
N TRP A 16 -3.40 7.30 6.55
CA TRP A 16 -2.12 6.81 6.05
C TRP A 16 -1.65 7.56 4.80
N TYR A 17 -2.57 7.91 3.90
CA TYR A 17 -2.25 8.72 2.72
C TYR A 17 -1.87 10.17 3.09
N LEU A 18 -2.49 10.75 4.13
CA LEU A 18 -2.27 12.14 4.51
C LEU A 18 -0.80 12.49 4.83
N SER A 19 0.06 11.52 5.17
CA SER A 19 1.48 11.79 5.38
C SER A 19 2.15 12.42 4.15
N VAL A 20 1.81 11.96 2.93
CA VAL A 20 2.36 12.57 1.71
C VAL A 20 1.75 13.93 1.41
N VAL A 21 0.48 14.13 1.76
CA VAL A 21 -0.21 15.41 1.57
C VAL A 21 0.40 16.49 2.46
N TYR A 22 0.71 16.17 3.72
CA TYR A 22 1.24 17.13 4.68
C TYR A 22 2.74 17.42 4.50
N TYR A 23 3.55 16.37 4.29
CA TYR A 23 5.02 16.52 4.26
C TYR A 23 5.58 16.66 2.83
N GLY A 24 4.88 16.09 1.85
CA GLY A 24 5.28 16.01 0.45
C GLY A 24 6.33 14.93 0.21
N GLN A 25 6.23 14.21 -0.93
CA GLN A 25 7.35 13.45 -1.46
C GLN A 25 8.26 14.41 -2.25
N ARG A 26 9.36 14.86 -1.63
CA ARG A 26 10.26 15.88 -2.17
C ARG A 26 11.47 15.30 -2.88
N ASN A 27 11.73 14.01 -2.72
CA ASN A 27 12.81 13.36 -3.42
C ASN A 27 12.41 13.16 -4.89
N LYS A 28 13.21 13.66 -5.83
CA LYS A 28 12.94 13.58 -7.28
C LYS A 28 12.80 12.15 -7.82
N ASP A 29 13.41 11.17 -7.14
CA ASP A 29 13.38 9.76 -7.50
C ASP A 29 12.36 8.99 -6.63
N ASN A 30 11.48 9.69 -5.91
CA ASN A 30 10.51 9.14 -4.95
C ASN A 30 11.11 8.22 -3.88
N LYS A 31 12.35 8.49 -3.45
CA LYS A 31 13.00 7.70 -2.39
C LYS A 31 12.37 7.93 -1.01
N PHE A 32 12.34 6.88 -0.20
CA PHE A 32 11.94 6.94 1.20
C PHE A 32 13.08 7.50 2.07
N THR A 33 13.24 8.82 2.05
CA THR A 33 14.27 9.53 2.82
C THR A 33 13.72 10.22 4.07
N ASP A 34 12.40 10.36 4.18
CA ASP A 34 11.72 11.02 5.29
C ASP A 34 10.86 10.03 6.06
N PRO A 35 11.21 9.67 7.31
CA PRO A 35 10.47 8.67 8.09
C PRO A 35 9.02 9.07 8.37
N ARG A 36 8.67 10.36 8.27
CA ARG A 36 7.28 10.82 8.42
C ARG A 36 6.37 10.32 7.29
N LEU A 37 6.94 9.92 6.16
CA LEU A 37 6.22 9.34 5.02
C LEU A 37 5.95 7.84 5.19
N TYR A 38 6.34 7.20 6.29
CA TYR A 38 6.26 5.75 6.46
C TYR A 38 4.88 5.15 6.12
N PRO A 39 3.73 5.71 6.56
CA PRO A 39 2.42 5.16 6.20
C PRO A 39 2.16 5.20 4.69
N PHE A 40 2.46 6.33 4.03
CA PHE A 40 2.36 6.46 2.58
C PHE A 40 3.35 5.58 1.84
N ALA A 41 4.59 5.45 2.33
CA ALA A 41 5.61 4.62 1.71
C ALA A 41 5.15 3.16 1.62
N ASN A 42 4.58 2.61 2.70
CA ASN A 42 4.05 1.24 2.67
C ASN A 42 2.83 1.09 1.72
N LEU A 43 1.96 2.10 1.68
CA LEU A 43 0.80 2.12 0.76
C LEU A 43 1.22 2.15 -0.72
N ALA A 44 2.22 2.95 -1.06
CA ALA A 44 2.60 3.25 -2.44
C ALA A 44 3.79 2.42 -2.96
N TYR A 45 4.36 1.53 -2.14
CA TYR A 45 5.56 0.77 -2.52
C TYR A 45 5.27 -0.17 -3.68
N SER A 46 5.83 0.12 -4.86
CA SER A 46 5.51 -0.57 -6.12
C SER A 46 5.87 -2.05 -6.11
N LYS A 47 6.79 -2.48 -5.23
CA LYS A 47 7.18 -3.88 -5.07
C LYS A 47 6.22 -4.70 -4.21
N ASN A 48 5.26 -4.06 -3.53
CA ASN A 48 4.19 -4.75 -2.82
C ASN A 48 3.13 -5.25 -3.80
N THR A 49 2.85 -6.55 -3.74
CA THR A 49 1.84 -7.23 -4.57
C THR A 49 0.76 -7.90 -3.74
N LEU A 50 0.97 -7.99 -2.43
CA LEU A 50 0.05 -8.61 -1.48
C LEU A 50 -0.06 -7.73 -0.23
N PHE A 51 -1.29 -7.60 0.25
CA PHE A 51 -1.55 -6.96 1.54
C PHE A 51 -2.72 -7.66 2.23
N GLY A 52 -2.77 -7.56 3.55
CA GLY A 52 -3.85 -8.08 4.37
C GLY A 52 -4.15 -7.11 5.50
N CYS A 53 -5.42 -6.83 5.74
CA CYS A 53 -5.84 -5.89 6.77
C CYS A 53 -6.69 -6.56 7.84
N HIS A 54 -6.60 -6.05 9.06
CA HIS A 54 -7.39 -6.51 10.20
C HIS A 54 -8.05 -5.33 10.91
N TYR A 55 -9.26 -5.58 11.42
CA TYR A 55 -10.07 -4.64 12.20
C TYR A 55 -10.39 -5.28 13.54
N ALA A 56 -10.06 -4.60 14.63
CA ALA A 56 -10.37 -5.03 15.99
C ALA A 56 -10.98 -3.89 16.80
N ARG A 57 -11.96 -4.23 17.66
CA ARG A 57 -12.44 -3.38 18.74
C ARG A 57 -11.77 -3.83 20.03
N CYS A 58 -10.89 -3.01 20.58
CA CYS A 58 -10.21 -3.27 21.84
C CYS A 58 -11.02 -2.67 22.99
N GLN A 59 -11.18 -3.43 24.08
CA GLN A 59 -11.76 -2.94 25.33
C GLN A 59 -10.64 -2.42 26.25
N ASN A 60 -10.97 -1.47 27.13
CA ASN A 60 -10.11 -0.96 28.21
C ASN A 60 -8.72 -0.38 27.79
N PRO A 61 -8.65 0.90 27.37
CA PRO A 61 -9.76 1.78 26.99
C PRO A 61 -10.41 1.32 25.67
N GLY A 62 -11.64 1.76 25.41
CA GLY A 62 -12.34 1.47 24.16
C GLY A 62 -11.62 2.08 22.96
N ARG A 63 -10.99 1.25 22.11
CA ARG A 63 -10.25 1.68 20.91
C ARG A 63 -10.64 0.85 19.71
N ILE A 64 -10.51 1.45 18.53
CA ILE A 64 -10.63 0.74 17.26
C ILE A 64 -9.24 0.70 16.66
N VAL A 65 -8.77 -0.50 16.35
CA VAL A 65 -7.47 -0.73 15.73
C VAL A 65 -7.70 -1.27 14.32
N ILE A 66 -7.13 -0.57 13.35
CA ILE A 66 -7.15 -0.95 11.94
C ILE A 66 -5.70 -1.03 11.52
N THR A 67 -5.29 -2.19 11.01
CA THR A 67 -3.92 -2.43 10.57
C THR A 67 -3.94 -3.08 9.20
N CYS A 68 -2.97 -2.74 8.37
CA CYS A 68 -2.68 -3.43 7.11
C CYS A 68 -1.21 -3.83 7.12
N MET A 69 -0.95 -5.06 6.71
CA MET A 69 0.39 -5.62 6.52
C MET A 69 0.60 -5.86 5.03
N TYR A 70 1.84 -5.69 4.59
CA TYR A 70 2.26 -5.86 3.21
C TYR A 70 3.32 -6.96 3.13
N ASN A 71 3.50 -7.56 1.96
CA ASN A 71 4.49 -8.64 1.78
C ASN A 71 5.94 -8.16 1.81
N ASN A 72 6.20 -6.86 1.72
CA ASN A 72 7.54 -6.29 1.89
C ASN A 72 7.53 -5.16 2.91
N ILE A 73 8.71 -4.92 3.49
CA ILE A 73 9.03 -3.74 4.28
C ILE A 73 9.78 -2.76 3.38
N VAL A 74 9.44 -1.47 3.44
CA VAL A 74 10.16 -0.42 2.68
C VAL A 74 11.46 -0.06 3.41
N PRO A 75 12.65 -0.31 2.83
CA PRO A 75 13.92 0.09 3.43
C PRO A 75 14.13 1.61 3.35
N ASN A 76 14.98 2.14 4.24
CA ASN A 76 15.44 3.52 4.13
C ASN A 76 16.17 3.76 2.80
N ASN A 77 15.96 4.92 2.19
CA ASN A 77 16.49 5.34 0.88
C ASN A 77 16.01 4.52 -0.33
N GLU A 78 15.08 3.59 -0.14
CA GLU A 78 14.47 2.82 -1.23
C GLU A 78 13.61 3.71 -2.13
N VAL A 79 13.60 3.43 -3.44
CA VAL A 79 12.64 4.04 -4.38
C VAL A 79 11.26 3.44 -4.13
N ILE A 80 10.31 4.24 -3.65
CA ILE A 80 8.95 3.76 -3.33
C ILE A 80 8.20 3.40 -4.62
N PHE A 81 8.33 4.25 -5.65
CA PHE A 81 7.82 4.00 -7.00
C PHE A 81 8.67 4.78 -8.01
N GLU A 82 8.95 4.19 -9.16
CA GLU A 82 9.77 4.83 -10.19
C GLU A 82 9.03 6.02 -10.82
N PRO A 83 9.70 7.16 -11.05
CA PRO A 83 9.12 8.22 -11.87
C PRO A 83 8.89 7.74 -13.30
N GLY A 84 7.71 7.98 -13.85
CA GLY A 84 7.39 7.59 -15.22
C GLY A 84 5.92 7.71 -15.55
N THR A 85 5.60 7.34 -16.79
CA THR A 85 4.21 7.20 -17.24
C THR A 85 3.66 5.89 -16.68
N ALA A 86 2.45 5.93 -16.14
CA ALA A 86 1.76 4.71 -15.73
C ALA A 86 1.47 3.80 -16.93
N CYS A 87 1.23 2.51 -16.68
CA CYS A 87 0.95 1.57 -17.76
C CYS A 87 -0.29 2.01 -18.55
N VAL A 88 -0.24 1.81 -19.86
CA VAL A 88 -1.36 2.02 -20.79
C VAL A 88 -1.77 0.69 -21.42
N ASN A 89 -0.83 -0.24 -21.55
CA ASN A 89 -1.05 -1.59 -22.05
C ASN A 89 -0.21 -2.62 -21.28
N ASP A 90 -0.49 -3.91 -21.47
CA ASP A 90 0.15 -5.00 -20.73
C ASP A 90 1.68 -5.04 -20.88
N GLN A 91 2.22 -4.60 -22.01
CA GLN A 91 3.67 -4.63 -22.27
C GLN A 91 4.45 -3.60 -21.45
N ASP A 92 3.78 -2.61 -20.90
CA ASP A 92 4.40 -1.62 -20.01
C ASP A 92 4.71 -2.25 -18.62
N CYS A 93 4.08 -3.38 -18.28
CA CYS A 93 4.21 -4.05 -17.00
C CYS A 93 5.34 -5.09 -17.01
N THR A 94 6.58 -4.61 -16.92
CA THR A 94 7.79 -5.44 -17.08
C THR A 94 8.34 -6.04 -15.78
N THR A 95 7.91 -5.56 -14.62
CA THR A 95 8.45 -5.98 -13.31
C THR A 95 8.16 -7.44 -12.97
N HIS A 96 6.97 -7.93 -13.33
CA HIS A 96 6.54 -9.30 -13.06
C HIS A 96 6.02 -9.95 -14.35
N PRO A 97 6.48 -11.17 -14.70
CA PRO A 97 6.00 -11.87 -15.89
C PRO A 97 4.48 -12.03 -15.90
N GLN A 98 3.88 -11.92 -17.09
CA GLN A 98 2.45 -12.11 -17.32
C GLN A 98 1.55 -11.12 -16.57
N SER A 99 2.09 -9.96 -16.19
CA SER A 99 1.28 -8.87 -15.63
C SER A 99 0.45 -8.21 -16.72
N THR A 100 -0.73 -7.71 -16.35
CA THR A 100 -1.60 -6.92 -17.23
C THR A 100 -1.74 -5.50 -16.71
N CYS A 101 -2.05 -4.56 -17.59
CA CYS A 101 -2.36 -3.19 -17.19
C CYS A 101 -3.87 -3.00 -17.00
N LYS A 102 -4.28 -2.52 -15.84
CA LYS A 102 -5.67 -2.14 -15.55
C LYS A 102 -5.72 -0.83 -14.79
N GLU A 103 -6.46 0.15 -15.33
CA GLU A 103 -6.65 1.45 -14.66
C GLU A 103 -5.31 2.09 -14.26
N SER A 104 -4.31 2.02 -15.15
CA SER A 104 -2.95 2.53 -14.92
C SER A 104 -2.16 1.82 -13.81
N LEU A 105 -2.60 0.63 -13.38
CA LEU A 105 -1.89 -0.23 -12.44
C LEU A 105 -1.52 -1.57 -13.07
N CYS A 106 -0.30 -2.02 -12.83
CA CYS A 106 0.13 -3.36 -13.19
C CYS A 106 -0.45 -4.38 -12.22
N VAL A 107 -1.21 -5.33 -12.75
CA VAL A 107 -1.84 -6.41 -12.00
C VAL A 107 -1.07 -7.70 -12.25
N VAL A 108 -0.47 -8.23 -11.18
CA VAL A 108 0.20 -9.52 -11.24
C VAL A 108 -0.81 -10.66 -11.36
N PRO A 109 -0.48 -11.77 -12.04
CA PRO A 109 -1.34 -12.94 -12.09
C PRO A 109 -1.61 -13.45 -10.66
N LYS A 110 -2.84 -13.93 -10.41
CA LYS A 110 -3.19 -14.52 -9.13
C LYS A 110 -2.25 -15.70 -8.86
N GLN A 111 -1.40 -15.58 -7.85
CA GLN A 111 -0.72 -16.75 -7.33
C GLN A 111 -1.78 -17.64 -6.71
N ASN A 112 -1.95 -18.85 -7.25
CA ASN A 112 -2.69 -19.88 -6.51
C ASN A 112 -1.99 -20.00 -5.16
N PRO A 113 -2.69 -19.84 -4.02
CA PRO A 113 -2.06 -20.07 -2.74
C PRO A 113 -1.47 -21.49 -2.79
N PRO A 114 -0.20 -21.71 -2.37
CA PRO A 114 0.29 -23.07 -2.19
C PRO A 114 -0.74 -23.76 -1.30
N ASN A 115 -1.21 -24.92 -1.76
CA ASN A 115 -2.25 -25.71 -1.12
C ASN A 115 -1.86 -25.90 0.35
N ARG A 116 -2.37 -25.05 1.26
CA ARG A 116 -2.06 -25.17 2.69
C ARG A 116 -2.88 -26.34 3.21
N THR A 117 -2.32 -27.53 3.07
CA THR A 117 -2.65 -28.66 3.92
C THR A 117 -2.24 -28.30 5.34
N TRP A 118 -3.20 -27.81 6.13
CA TRP A 118 -3.11 -27.84 7.57
C TRP A 118 -3.56 -29.21 8.07
#